data_AF-A0A1V5THQ5-F1
#
_entry.id   AF-A0A1V5THQ5-F1
#
_cell.length_a   1.000
_cell.length_b   1.000
_cell.length_c   1.000
_cell.angle_alpha   90.00
_cell.angle_beta   90.00
_cell.angle_gamma   90.00
#
_symmetry.space_group_name_H-M   'P 1'
#
loop_
_entity.id
_entity.type
_entity.pdbx_description
1 polymer ?
#
loop_
_entity_poly.entity_id
_entity_poly.type
_entity_poly.pdbx_seq_one_letter_code
_entity_poly.pdbx_strand_id
1 'polypeptide(L)'
;MMKPVKVELDGKKYVIYGIGRDLSLEKGKGYGRVLNEARITKLKKTGKTGIAFTSTHNIRFFEKVGYKIERNGIRKFLYKNPKGELIEDNDGEMVYYEGKDKFVTKLLKSKNKAIVDTDFW
;
A
#
# COMPACT_ATOMS: atom_id res chain seq x y z
N MET A 1 -9.43 5.84 3.96
CA MET A 1 -8.69 7.12 4.12
C MET A 1 -7.30 6.97 3.49
N MET A 2 -6.65 8.03 2.97
CA MET A 2 -5.26 7.97 2.52
C MET A 2 -4.36 8.86 3.38
N LYS A 3 -3.34 8.28 4.01
CA LYS A 3 -2.41 8.99 4.91
C LYS A 3 -0.98 8.93 4.36
N PRO A 4 -0.17 10.00 4.46
CA PRO A 4 1.25 9.91 4.15
C PRO A 4 1.92 8.97 5.17
N VAL A 5 2.79 8.08 4.67
CA VAL A 5 3.56 7.13 5.48
C VAL A 5 5.03 7.30 5.12
N LYS A 6 5.87 7.46 6.15
CA LYS A 6 7.32 7.49 5.99
C LYS A 6 7.82 6.07 5.86
N VAL A 7 8.67 5.84 4.87
CA VAL A 7 9.21 4.51 4.58
C VAL A 7 10.70 4.65 4.35
N GLU A 8 11.49 3.80 4.98
CA GLU A 8 12.93 3.71 4.74
C GLU A 8 13.24 2.48 3.88
N LEU A 9 14.04 2.67 2.84
CA LEU A 9 14.51 1.60 1.97
C LEU A 9 15.93 1.92 1.51
N ASP A 10 16.86 1.00 1.69
CA ASP A 10 18.28 1.17 1.32
C ASP A 10 18.91 2.43 1.92
N GLY A 11 18.59 2.71 3.20
CA GLY A 11 19.05 3.90 3.93
C GLY A 11 18.46 5.23 3.43
N LYS A 12 17.51 5.19 2.48
CA LYS A 12 16.82 6.38 1.96
C LYS A 12 15.40 6.47 2.50
N LYS A 13 14.99 7.69 2.85
CA LYS A 13 13.63 7.97 3.33
C LYS A 13 12.73 8.39 2.18
N TYR A 14 11.56 7.79 2.12
CA TYR A 14 10.49 8.04 1.16
C TYR A 14 9.21 8.42 1.89
N VAL A 15 8.30 9.07 1.16
CA VAL A 15 6.93 9.30 1.62
C VAL A 15 5.97 8.79 0.55
N ILE A 16 5.21 7.76 0.92
CA ILE A 16 4.14 7.18 0.11
C ILE A 16 2.79 7.47 0.76
N TYR A 17 1.69 7.14 0.09
CA TYR A 17 0.36 7.12 0.72
C TYR A 17 -0.03 5.70 1.14
N GLY A 18 -0.23 5.49 2.44
CA GLY A 18 -0.96 4.33 2.95
C GLY A 18 -2.45 4.48 2.64
N ILE A 19 -3.03 3.48 2.00
CA ILE A 19 -4.45 3.40 1.68
C ILE A 19 -5.11 2.56 2.76
N GLY A 20 -5.81 3.23 3.68
CA GLY A 20 -6.44 2.55 4.80
C GLY A 20 -7.70 1.79 4.43
N ARG A 21 -8.07 0.91 5.38
CA ARG A 21 -9.15 -0.08 5.30
C ARG A 21 -10.43 0.49 4.69
N ASP A 22 -11.03 -0.33 3.84
CA ASP A 22 -12.38 -0.12 3.33
C ASP A 22 -13.34 -1.05 4.08
N LEU A 23 -14.43 -0.48 4.56
CA LEU A 23 -15.56 -1.22 5.15
C LEU A 23 -16.78 -0.96 4.29
N SER A 24 -17.47 -2.02 3.88
CA SER A 24 -18.73 -1.94 3.15
C SER A 24 -19.82 -2.49 4.03
N LEU A 25 -20.72 -1.64 4.53
CA LEU A 25 -21.92 -2.05 5.26
C LEU A 25 -22.87 -2.80 4.32
N GLU A 26 -23.02 -2.29 3.09
CA GLU A 26 -23.76 -2.95 2.00
C GLU A 26 -22.83 -3.23 0.83
N LYS A 27 -22.83 -4.46 0.31
CA LYS A 27 -22.01 -4.87 -0.84
C LYS A 27 -22.80 -4.72 -2.14
N GLY A 28 -22.11 -4.62 -3.27
CA GLY A 28 -22.73 -4.61 -4.61
C GLY A 28 -23.33 -3.27 -5.05
N LYS A 29 -23.27 -2.22 -4.22
CA LYS A 29 -23.77 -0.87 -4.56
C LYS A 29 -22.77 0.02 -5.32
N GLY A 30 -21.55 -0.47 -5.56
CA GLY A 30 -20.53 0.26 -6.32
C GLY A 30 -19.75 1.33 -5.56
N TYR A 31 -20.06 1.60 -4.28
CA TYR A 31 -19.37 2.63 -3.49
C TYR A 31 -17.86 2.42 -3.37
N GLY A 32 -17.42 1.17 -3.20
CA GLY A 32 -16.00 0.85 -3.17
C GLY A 32 -15.26 1.25 -4.46
N ARG A 33 -15.93 1.13 -5.62
CA ARG A 33 -15.37 1.56 -6.91
C ARG A 33 -15.20 3.08 -6.94
N VAL A 34 -16.26 3.82 -6.62
CA VAL A 34 -16.25 5.30 -6.61
C VAL A 34 -15.16 5.84 -5.67
N LEU A 35 -15.04 5.26 -4.48
CA LEU A 35 -14.01 5.64 -3.51
C LEU A 35 -12.59 5.40 -4.06
N ASN A 36 -12.35 4.25 -4.66
CA ASN A 36 -11.03 3.89 -5.17
C ASN A 36 -10.66 4.68 -6.45
N GLU A 37 -11.62 5.02 -7.29
CA GLU A 37 -11.43 5.94 -8.42
C GLU A 37 -11.02 7.34 -7.95
N ALA A 38 -11.65 7.86 -6.89
CA ALA A 38 -11.27 9.13 -6.28
C ALA A 38 -9.84 9.09 -5.69
N ARG A 39 -9.47 7.98 -5.03
CA ARG A 39 -8.12 7.75 -4.51
C ARG A 39 -7.08 7.74 -5.64
N ILE A 40 -7.31 6.95 -6.69
CA ILE A 40 -6.40 6.88 -7.85
C ILE A 40 -6.27 8.25 -8.53
N THR A 41 -7.37 8.99 -8.67
CA THR A 41 -7.34 10.36 -9.22
C THR A 41 -6.43 11.28 -8.39
N LYS A 42 -6.52 11.21 -7.06
CA LYS A 42 -5.61 11.95 -6.18
C LYS A 42 -4.15 11.49 -6.33
N LEU A 43 -3.87 10.19 -6.38
CA LEU A 43 -2.51 9.66 -6.56
C LEU A 43 -1.91 10.06 -7.92
N LYS A 44 -2.71 10.07 -8.98
CA LYS A 44 -2.34 10.60 -10.31
C LYS A 44 -1.94 12.08 -10.22
N LYS A 45 -2.77 12.89 -9.55
CA LYS A 45 -2.54 14.35 -9.40
C LYS A 45 -1.27 14.64 -8.59
N THR A 46 -1.02 13.92 -7.51
CA THR A 46 0.15 14.13 -6.65
C THR A 46 1.41 13.47 -7.19
N GLY A 47 1.28 12.50 -8.11
CA GLY A 47 2.39 11.69 -8.60
C GLY A 47 3.00 10.79 -7.53
N LYS A 48 2.30 10.54 -6.41
CA LYS A 48 2.79 9.72 -5.31
C LYS A 48 2.33 8.27 -5.42
N THR A 49 3.18 7.35 -5.00
CA THR A 49 2.79 5.95 -4.86
C THR A 49 1.83 5.75 -3.69
N GLY A 50 0.79 4.95 -3.93
CA GLY A 50 -0.18 4.53 -2.93
C GLY A 50 -0.10 3.03 -2.72
N ILE A 51 -0.11 2.56 -1.47
CA ILE A 51 -0.01 1.14 -1.09
C ILE A 51 -1.06 0.80 -0.05
N ALA A 52 -1.68 -0.37 -0.22
CA ALA A 52 -2.53 -1.04 0.76
C ALA A 52 -2.12 -2.52 0.85
N PHE A 53 -2.56 -3.19 1.91
CA PHE A 53 -2.47 -4.65 2.01
C PHE A 53 -3.86 -5.24 2.15
N THR A 54 -4.07 -6.39 1.52
CA THR A 54 -5.35 -7.08 1.54
C THR A 54 -5.16 -8.59 1.54
N SER A 55 -6.18 -9.31 2.00
CA SER A 55 -6.31 -10.74 1.80
C SER A 55 -6.48 -11.10 0.32
N THR A 56 -6.02 -12.31 -0.06
CA THR A 56 -6.08 -12.83 -1.44
C THR A 56 -7.49 -12.81 -2.05
N HIS A 57 -8.55 -13.00 -1.26
CA HIS A 57 -9.92 -13.04 -1.78
C HIS A 57 -10.42 -11.69 -2.32
N ASN A 58 -9.77 -10.56 -1.97
CA ASN A 58 -10.17 -9.22 -2.39
C ASN A 58 -9.38 -8.69 -3.60
N ILE A 59 -8.30 -9.33 -4.04
CA ILE A 59 -7.41 -8.78 -5.07
C ILE A 59 -8.14 -8.48 -6.40
N ARG A 60 -9.10 -9.33 -6.78
CA ARG A 60 -9.88 -9.18 -8.01
C ARG A 60 -10.68 -7.88 -8.05
N PHE A 61 -11.13 -7.39 -6.89
CA PHE A 61 -11.81 -6.10 -6.80
C PHE A 61 -10.83 -4.96 -7.09
N PHE A 62 -9.64 -5.00 -6.49
CA PHE A 62 -8.63 -3.94 -6.66
C PHE A 62 -8.05 -3.89 -8.07
N GLU A 63 -7.87 -5.03 -8.72
CA GLU A 63 -7.47 -5.11 -10.14
C GLU A 63 -8.51 -4.42 -11.03
N LYS A 64 -9.80 -4.71 -10.83
CA LYS A 64 -10.89 -4.12 -11.62
C LYS A 64 -10.98 -2.60 -11.51
N VAL A 65 -10.60 -2.03 -10.37
CA VAL A 65 -10.60 -0.56 -10.18
C VAL A 65 -9.29 0.10 -10.61
N GLY A 66 -8.31 -0.68 -11.10
CA GLY A 66 -7.10 -0.17 -11.74
C GLY A 66 -5.84 -0.15 -10.86
N TYR A 67 -5.83 -0.86 -9.74
CA TYR A 67 -4.59 -1.10 -8.99
C TYR A 67 -3.79 -2.27 -9.57
N LYS A 68 -2.50 -2.28 -9.26
CA LYS A 68 -1.62 -3.42 -9.47
C LYS A 68 -1.52 -4.24 -8.20
N ILE A 69 -1.24 -5.53 -8.35
CA ILE A 69 -1.10 -6.47 -7.26
C ILE A 69 0.32 -7.05 -7.28
N GLU A 70 0.96 -7.06 -6.12
CA GLU A 70 2.17 -7.85 -5.88
C GLU A 70 1.84 -8.93 -4.86
N ARG A 71 2.01 -10.19 -5.27
CA ARG A 71 1.67 -11.33 -4.44
C ARG A 71 2.64 -11.49 -3.28
N ASN A 72 2.12 -11.74 -2.08
CA ASN A 72 2.89 -11.75 -0.83
C ASN A 72 3.71 -10.47 -0.61
N GLY A 73 3.30 -9.36 -1.22
CA GLY A 73 4.07 -8.11 -1.20
C GLY A 73 4.25 -7.53 0.21
N ILE A 74 3.44 -7.95 1.19
CA ILE A 74 3.62 -7.58 2.61
C ILE A 74 4.99 -7.98 3.15
N ARG A 75 5.56 -9.09 2.66
CA ARG A 75 6.87 -9.62 3.08
C ARG A 75 8.04 -8.72 2.69
N LYS A 76 7.79 -7.70 1.86
CA LYS A 76 8.76 -6.66 1.51
C LYS A 76 8.83 -5.54 2.55
N PHE A 77 8.03 -5.61 3.62
CA PHE A 77 7.97 -4.58 4.66
C PHE A 77 8.31 -5.14 6.05
N LEU A 78 8.84 -4.26 6.89
CA LEU A 78 9.08 -4.46 8.31
C LEU A 78 8.45 -3.31 9.08
N TYR A 79 7.64 -3.63 10.07
CA TYR A 79 7.10 -2.62 10.98
C TYR A 79 8.06 -2.41 12.15
N LYS A 80 8.52 -1.18 12.35
CA LYS A 80 9.28 -0.78 13.51
C LYS A 80 8.32 -0.32 14.60
N ASN A 81 8.17 -1.13 15.64
CA ASN A 81 7.27 -0.82 16.74
C ASN A 81 7.83 0.33 17.62
N PRO A 82 7.03 0.87 18.56
CA PRO A 82 7.49 1.95 19.45
C PRO A 82 8.69 1.60 20.34
N LYS A 83 8.97 0.31 20.57
CA LYS A 83 10.14 -0.18 21.30
C LYS A 83 11.39 -0.27 20.42
N GLY A 84 11.25 -0.02 19.11
CA GLY A 84 12.33 -0.09 18.14
C GLY A 84 12.55 -1.48 17.54
N GLU A 85 11.73 -2.47 17.89
CA GLU A 85 11.82 -3.83 17.37
C GLU A 85 11.21 -3.90 15.96
N LEU A 86 11.81 -4.73 15.09
CA LEU A 86 11.31 -4.98 13.74
C LEU A 86 10.39 -6.19 13.73
N ILE A 87 9.15 -5.98 13.31
CA ILE A 87 8.10 -6.98 13.23
C ILE A 87 7.84 -7.31 11.76
N GLU A 88 7.79 -8.61 11.45
CA GLU A 88 7.41 -9.11 10.13
C GLU A 88 5.94 -9.51 10.10
N ASP A 89 5.29 -9.24 8.97
CA ASP A 89 3.99 -9.83 8.64
C ASP A 89 4.16 -10.67 7.36
N ASN A 90 3.57 -11.86 7.37
CA ASN A 90 3.74 -12.88 6.35
C ASN A 90 2.48 -13.15 5.53
N ASP A 91 1.35 -12.52 5.88
CA ASP A 91 0.06 -12.74 5.24
C ASP A 91 -0.53 -11.42 4.71
N GLY A 92 -0.55 -11.28 3.37
CA GLY A 92 -1.05 -10.09 2.73
C GLY A 92 -0.52 -9.86 1.33
N GLU A 93 -1.44 -9.55 0.43
CA GLU A 93 -1.17 -9.12 -0.93
C GLU A 93 -0.99 -7.60 -0.93
N MET A 94 0.05 -7.11 -1.61
CA MET A 94 0.24 -5.67 -1.74
C MET A 94 -0.59 -5.16 -2.92
N VAL A 95 -1.51 -4.25 -2.64
CA VAL A 95 -2.27 -3.50 -3.63
C VAL A 95 -1.62 -2.15 -3.79
N TYR A 96 -1.27 -1.76 -5.02
CA TYR A 96 -0.58 -0.50 -5.20
C TYR A 96 -0.96 0.24 -6.47
N TYR A 97 -0.80 1.56 -6.40
CA TYR A 97 -0.74 2.45 -7.54
C TYR A 97 0.66 3.07 -7.57
N GLU A 98 1.41 2.81 -8.63
CA GLU A 98 2.76 3.36 -8.79
C GLU A 98 2.70 4.80 -9.32
N GLY A 99 3.19 5.74 -8.51
CA GLY A 99 3.36 7.13 -8.85
C GLY A 99 4.61 7.42 -9.68
N LYS A 100 4.92 8.72 -9.79
CA LYS A 100 6.15 9.22 -10.43
C LYS A 100 7.39 9.00 -9.57
N ASP A 101 7.23 8.81 -8.25
CA ASP A 101 8.34 8.50 -7.34
C ASP A 101 8.92 7.09 -7.53
N LYS A 102 8.22 6.21 -8.26
CA LYS A 102 8.62 4.84 -8.60
C LYS A 102 9.02 4.00 -7.37
N PHE A 103 8.37 4.25 -6.22
CA PHE A 103 8.71 3.56 -4.98
C PHE A 103 8.56 2.04 -5.07
N VAL A 104 7.46 1.50 -5.61
CA VAL A 104 7.27 0.03 -5.66
C VAL A 104 8.30 -0.61 -6.59
N THR A 105 8.61 0.02 -7.72
CA THR A 105 9.66 -0.42 -8.63
C THR A 105 11.03 -0.50 -7.94
N LYS A 106 11.35 0.48 -7.08
CA LYS A 106 12.59 0.46 -6.28
C LYS A 106 12.55 -0.65 -5.22
N LEU A 107 11.42 -0.78 -4.53
CA LEU A 107 11.18 -1.82 -3.52
C LEU A 107 11.38 -3.23 -4.08
N LEU A 108 10.80 -3.52 -5.24
CA LEU A 108 10.88 -4.85 -5.85
C LEU A 108 12.29 -5.19 -6.36
N LYS A 109 13.09 -4.18 -6.73
CA LYS A 109 14.50 -4.35 -7.13
C LYS A 109 15.45 -4.43 -5.95
N SER A 110 15.06 -3.91 -4.79
CA SER A 110 15.89 -3.92 -3.60
C SER A 110 16.01 -5.34 -3.02
N LYS A 111 17.19 -5.61 -2.46
CA LYS A 111 17.44 -6.81 -1.64
C LYS A 111 16.97 -6.64 -0.20
N ASN A 112 16.76 -5.39 0.23
CA ASN A 112 16.34 -5.05 1.58
C ASN A 112 14.81 -4.91 1.66
N LYS A 113 14.26 -5.14 2.86
CA LYS A 113 12.86 -4.84 3.17
C LYS A 113 12.72 -3.35 3.50
N ALA A 114 11.57 -2.78 3.16
CA ALA A 114 11.21 -1.42 3.54
C ALA A 114 10.79 -1.36 5.01
N ILE A 115 11.32 -0.41 5.77
CA ILE A 115 10.98 -0.21 7.18
C ILE A 115 9.93 0.90 7.28
N VAL A 116 8.86 0.65 8.05
CA VAL A 116 7.80 1.60 8.35
C VAL A 116 7.61 1.76 9.84
N ASP A 117 7.30 2.98 10.28
CA ASP A 117 7.11 3.35 11.69
C ASP A 117 5.64 3.59 12.06
N THR A 118 4.73 3.24 11.16
CA THR A 118 3.29 3.50 11.30
C THR A 118 2.55 2.18 11.48
N ASP A 119 1.95 2.00 12.65
CA ASP A 119 1.06 0.87 12.90
C ASP A 119 -0.19 0.97 12.02
N PHE A 120 -0.61 -0.16 11.45
CA PHE A 120 -1.79 -0.33 10.61
C PHE A 120 -2.02 0.81 9.58
N TRP A 121 -1.55 0.62 8.35
CA TRP A 121 -1.99 1.43 7.20
C TRP A 121 -3.43 1.17 6.79
#